data_AF-A0A7U9XJ39-F1
#
_entry.id   AF-A0A7U9XJ39-F1
#
_cell.length_a   1.000
_cell.length_b   1.000
_cell.length_c   1.000
_cell.angle_alpha   90.00
_cell.angle_beta   90.00
_cell.angle_gamma   90.00
#
_symmetry.space_group_name_H-M   'P 1'
#
loop_
_entity.id
_entity.type
_entity.pdbx_description
1 polymer ?
#
loop_
_entity_poly.entity_id
_entity_poly.type
_entity_poly.pdbx_seq_one_letter_code
_entity_poly.pdbx_strand_id
1 'polypeptide(L)'
;MSTIEEIKYAGMREELREKLRKELTEKIRGELTEKIRRELTAKIMEGVREKGIQTMIQDNLEEQIPKERIIIKLQKRFDLTKEKSEEYYEKFSQDIV
;
A
#
# COMPACT_ATOMS: atom_id res chain seq x y z
N MET A 1 -13.05 4.04 55.85
CA MET A 1 -13.52 3.02 54.88
C MET A 1 -13.19 1.66 55.48
N SER A 2 -14.10 0.70 55.42
CA SER A 2 -13.82 -0.66 55.90
C SER A 2 -12.87 -1.39 54.94
N THR A 3 -12.03 -2.30 55.44
CA THR A 3 -11.16 -3.17 54.61
C THR A 3 -11.95 -3.88 53.50
N ILE A 4 -13.22 -4.25 53.77
CA ILE A 4 -14.11 -4.88 52.80
C ILE A 4 -14.48 -3.91 51.65
N GLU A 5 -14.71 -2.64 51.97
CA GLU A 5 -15.01 -1.61 50.97
C GLU A 5 -13.79 -1.34 50.08
N GLU A 6 -12.59 -1.26 50.66
CA GLU A 6 -11.35 -1.05 49.93
C GLU A 6 -11.07 -2.18 48.92
N ILE A 7 -11.28 -3.44 49.34
CA ILE A 7 -11.16 -4.62 48.46
C ILE A 7 -12.17 -4.55 47.32
N LYS A 8 -13.43 -4.19 47.60
CA LYS A 8 -14.47 -4.06 46.57
C LYS A 8 -14.12 -2.99 45.54
N TYR A 9 -13.66 -1.82 45.99
CA TYR A 9 -13.21 -0.75 45.08
C TYR A 9 -11.98 -1.16 44.28
N ALA A 10 -11.04 -1.89 44.87
CA ALA A 10 -9.88 -2.41 44.15
C ALA A 10 -10.30 -3.38 43.03
N GLY A 11 -11.21 -4.31 43.31
CA GLY A 11 -11.75 -5.24 42.31
C GLY A 11 -12.45 -4.52 41.15
N MET A 12 -13.34 -3.56 41.44
CA MET A 12 -14.01 -2.78 40.41
C MET A 12 -13.04 -1.96 39.55
N ARG A 13 -11.97 -1.41 40.15
CA ARG A 13 -10.92 -0.69 39.40
C ARG A 13 -10.13 -1.62 38.48
N GLU A 14 -9.84 -2.84 38.94
CA GLU A 14 -9.10 -3.81 38.14
C GLU A 14 -9.94 -4.31 36.96
N GLU A 15 -11.20 -4.66 37.19
CA GLU A 15 -12.14 -5.06 36.12
C GLU A 15 -12.29 -3.96 35.06
N LEU A 16 -12.47 -2.71 35.48
CA LEU A 16 -12.57 -1.58 34.55
C LEU A 16 -11.27 -1.39 33.75
N ARG A 17 -10.12 -1.54 34.40
CA ARG A 17 -8.81 -1.45 33.76
C ARG A 17 -8.61 -2.55 32.72
N GLU A 18 -8.95 -3.79 33.05
CA GLU A 18 -8.85 -4.92 32.12
C GLU A 18 -9.77 -4.73 30.91
N LYS A 19 -11.02 -4.33 31.15
CA LYS A 19 -11.99 -4.08 30.08
C LYS A 19 -11.52 -2.97 29.13
N LEU A 20 -11.09 -1.82 29.68
CA LEU A 20 -10.56 -0.71 28.88
C LEU A 20 -9.31 -1.12 28.11
N ARG A 21 -8.40 -1.86 28.74
CA ARG A 21 -7.18 -2.35 28.08
C ARG A 21 -7.52 -3.25 26.91
N LYS A 22 -8.46 -4.18 27.09
CA LYS A 22 -8.88 -5.12 26.05
C LYS A 22 -9.55 -4.38 24.89
N GLU A 23 -10.54 -3.54 25.17
CA GLU A 23 -11.26 -2.77 24.15
C GLU A 23 -10.31 -1.86 23.36
N LEU A 24 -9.42 -1.14 24.05
CA LEU A 24 -8.47 -0.25 23.39
C LEU A 24 -7.45 -1.05 22.55
N THR A 25 -6.97 -2.19 23.05
CA THR A 25 -6.05 -3.05 22.32
C THR A 25 -6.70 -3.63 21.06
N GLU A 26 -7.93 -4.14 21.17
CA GLU A 26 -8.67 -4.70 20.05
C GLU A 26 -8.97 -3.62 19.00
N LYS A 27 -9.42 -2.45 19.43
CA LYS A 27 -9.71 -1.33 18.53
C LYS A 27 -8.48 -0.83 17.80
N ILE A 28 -7.39 -0.53 18.53
CA ILE A 28 -6.14 -0.07 17.92
C ILE A 28 -5.61 -1.14 16.97
N ARG A 29 -5.57 -2.41 17.40
CA ARG A 29 -5.07 -3.50 16.57
C ARG A 29 -5.90 -3.64 15.30
N GLY A 30 -7.23 -3.63 15.39
CA GLY A 30 -8.10 -3.77 14.23
C GLY A 30 -7.96 -2.60 13.25
N GLU A 31 -8.18 -1.38 13.73
CA GLU A 31 -8.18 -0.17 12.88
C GLU A 31 -6.81 0.11 12.28
N LEU A 32 -5.75 0.04 13.08
CA LEU A 32 -4.39 0.35 12.62
C LEU A 32 -3.87 -0.73 11.66
N THR A 33 -4.13 -2.02 11.95
CA THR A 33 -3.70 -3.11 11.05
C THR A 33 -4.38 -2.99 9.69
N GLU A 34 -5.69 -2.75 9.65
CA GLU A 34 -6.42 -2.63 8.39
C GLU A 34 -5.98 -1.39 7.60
N LYS A 35 -5.78 -0.25 8.28
CA LYS A 35 -5.30 0.97 7.62
C LYS A 35 -3.91 0.78 7.02
N ILE A 36 -2.96 0.27 7.82
CA ILE A 36 -1.60 0.02 7.35
C ILE A 36 -1.62 -0.98 6.20
N ARG A 37 -2.38 -2.08 6.32
CA ARG A 37 -2.46 -3.10 5.28
C ARG A 37 -2.96 -2.51 3.97
N ARG A 38 -4.03 -1.72 3.97
CA ARG A 38 -4.58 -1.12 2.74
C ARG A 38 -3.62 -0.12 2.12
N GLU A 39 -3.13 0.83 2.90
CA GLU A 39 -2.23 1.88 2.41
C GLU A 39 -0.91 1.29 1.89
N LEU A 40 -0.31 0.37 2.63
CA LEU A 40 0.96 -0.24 2.25
C LEU A 40 0.79 -1.17 1.04
N THR A 41 -0.29 -1.96 0.99
CA THR A 41 -0.57 -2.81 -0.17
C THR A 41 -0.76 -1.97 -1.43
N ALA A 42 -1.55 -0.89 -1.36
CA ALA A 42 -1.77 0.00 -2.50
C ALA A 42 -0.45 0.61 -3.00
N LYS A 43 0.36 1.17 -2.10
CA LYS A 43 1.67 1.76 -2.44
C LYS A 43 2.64 0.74 -3.04
N ILE A 44 2.70 -0.47 -2.48
CA ILE A 44 3.55 -1.54 -3.02
C ILE A 44 3.07 -1.96 -4.41
N MET A 45 1.77 -2.14 -4.60
CA MET A 45 1.22 -2.54 -5.91
C MET A 45 1.47 -1.47 -6.98
N GLU A 46 1.30 -0.20 -6.65
CA GLU A 46 1.60 0.91 -7.55
C GLU A 46 3.09 0.93 -7.93
N GLY A 47 3.99 0.85 -6.94
CA GLY A 47 5.43 0.84 -7.20
C GLY A 47 5.91 -0.37 -8.00
N VAL A 48 5.36 -1.56 -7.75
CA VAL A 48 5.66 -2.77 -8.52
C VAL A 48 5.18 -2.63 -9.97
N ARG A 49 3.97 -2.08 -10.17
CA ARG A 49 3.42 -1.83 -11.50
C ARG A 49 4.28 -0.82 -12.27
N GLU A 50 4.61 0.30 -11.64
CA GLU A 50 5.44 1.34 -12.25
C GLU A 50 6.82 0.83 -12.63
N LYS A 51 7.50 0.10 -11.74
CA LYS A 51 8.80 -0.50 -12.02
C LYS A 51 8.74 -1.52 -13.17
N GLY A 52 7.67 -2.33 -13.22
CA GLY A 52 7.45 -3.26 -14.32
C GLY A 52 7.28 -2.56 -15.68
N ILE A 53 6.58 -1.43 -15.71
CA ILE A 53 6.43 -0.60 -16.91
C ILE A 53 7.78 0.00 -17.32
N GLN A 54 8.53 0.56 -16.36
CA GLN A 54 9.85 1.15 -16.61
C GLN A 54 10.81 0.12 -17.21
N THR A 55 10.99 -1.03 -16.57
CA THR A 55 11.87 -2.11 -17.07
C THR A 55 11.47 -2.53 -18.48
N MET A 56 10.17 -2.73 -18.73
CA MET A 56 9.71 -3.11 -20.07
C MET A 56 9.99 -2.05 -21.14
N ILE A 57 9.87 -0.76 -20.82
CA ILE A 57 10.22 0.32 -21.76
C ILE A 57 11.72 0.30 -22.03
N GLN A 58 12.55 0.25 -20.98
CA GLN A 58 14.00 0.27 -21.09
C GLN A 58 14.52 -0.92 -21.91
N ASP A 59 14.08 -2.14 -21.61
CA ASP A 59 14.46 -3.36 -22.37
C ASP A 59 14.09 -3.22 -23.87
N ASN A 60 12.92 -2.66 -24.18
CA ASN A 60 12.51 -2.50 -25.59
C ASN A 60 13.30 -1.37 -26.29
N LEU A 61 13.72 -0.33 -25.56
CA LEU A 61 14.60 0.72 -26.11
C LEU A 61 16.01 0.17 -26.39
N GLU A 62 16.57 -0.64 -25.49
CA GLU A 62 17.84 -1.34 -25.68
C GLU A 62 17.81 -2.26 -26.91
N GLU A 63 16.68 -2.94 -27.14
CA GLU A 63 16.42 -3.74 -28.33
C GLU A 63 16.07 -2.92 -29.60
N GLN A 64 16.13 -1.59 -29.53
CA GLN A 64 15.78 -0.66 -30.62
C GLN A 64 14.36 -0.89 -31.18
N ILE A 65 13.42 -1.27 -30.32
CA ILE A 65 12.03 -1.45 -30.70
C ILE A 65 11.39 -0.07 -30.94
N PRO A 66 10.67 0.13 -32.07
CA PRO A 66 10.00 1.40 -32.35
C PRO A 66 8.98 1.80 -31.28
N LYS A 67 8.89 3.11 -31.01
CA LYS A 67 7.99 3.72 -30.02
C LYS A 67 6.57 3.15 -30.13
N GLU A 68 5.98 3.14 -31.33
CA GLU A 68 4.61 2.70 -31.56
C GLU A 68 4.37 1.26 -31.09
N ARG A 69 5.37 0.38 -31.28
CA ARG A 69 5.29 -1.02 -30.83
C ARG A 69 5.38 -1.12 -29.31
N ILE A 70 6.21 -0.29 -28.66
CA ILE A 70 6.28 -0.20 -27.19
C ILE A 70 4.94 0.26 -26.64
N ILE A 71 4.36 1.35 -27.19
CA ILE A 71 3.04 1.87 -26.79
C ILE A 71 1.94 0.81 -26.92
N ILE A 72 1.92 0.02 -28.01
CA ILE A 72 0.95 -1.08 -28.16
C ILE A 72 1.16 -2.18 -27.13
N LYS A 73 2.42 -2.54 -26.83
CA LYS A 73 2.69 -3.56 -25.81
C LYS A 73 2.28 -3.07 -24.40
N LEU A 74 2.52 -1.80 -24.06
CA LEU A 74 2.10 -1.22 -22.78
C LEU A 74 0.59 -1.28 -22.58
N GLN A 75 -0.19 -0.87 -23.60
CA GLN A 75 -1.66 -0.99 -23.58
C GLN A 75 -2.10 -2.44 -23.31
N LYS A 76 -1.50 -3.42 -23.99
CA LYS A 76 -1.87 -4.84 -23.88
C LYS A 76 -1.42 -5.53 -22.60
N ARG A 77 -0.31 -5.11 -21.99
CA ARG A 77 0.29 -5.80 -20.84
C ARG A 77 -0.11 -5.21 -19.50
N PHE A 78 -0.49 -3.94 -19.48
CA PHE A 78 -0.83 -3.21 -18.26
C PHE A 78 -2.23 -2.59 -18.28
N ASP A 79 -3.03 -2.94 -19.29
CA ASP A 79 -4.39 -2.42 -19.52
C ASP A 79 -4.43 -0.89 -19.50
N LEU A 80 -3.45 -0.27 -20.17
CA LEU A 80 -3.32 1.18 -20.25
C LEU A 80 -4.07 1.73 -21.46
N THR A 81 -4.53 2.97 -21.37
CA THR A 81 -4.93 3.75 -22.56
C THR A 81 -3.70 4.11 -23.38
N LYS A 82 -3.91 4.51 -24.63
CA LYS A 82 -2.84 5.04 -25.47
C LYS A 82 -2.16 6.24 -24.80
N GLU A 83 -2.95 7.20 -24.30
CA GLU A 83 -2.40 8.40 -23.65
C GLU A 83 -1.54 8.04 -22.44
N LYS A 84 -2.03 7.15 -21.56
CA LYS A 84 -1.24 6.71 -20.39
C LYS A 84 0.03 5.96 -20.78
N SER A 85 -0.02 5.20 -21.86
CA SER A 85 1.16 4.51 -22.37
C SER A 85 2.19 5.50 -22.91
N GLU A 86 1.74 6.57 -23.57
CA GLU A 86 2.61 7.65 -24.06
C GLU A 86 3.24 8.43 -22.90
N GLU A 87 2.46 8.78 -21.87
CA GLU A 87 2.98 9.41 -20.64
C GLU A 87 4.09 8.57 -19.99
N TYR A 88 3.89 7.25 -19.83
CA TYR A 88 4.91 6.37 -19.26
C TYR A 88 6.14 6.24 -20.15
N TYR A 89 5.95 6.15 -21.47
CA TYR A 89 7.05 6.11 -22.40
C TYR A 89 7.91 7.38 -22.28
N GLU A 90 7.29 8.55 -22.33
CA GLU A 90 7.97 9.85 -22.21
C GLU A 90 8.69 10.01 -20.87
N LYS A 91 8.09 9.51 -19.79
CA LYS A 91 8.69 9.54 -18.46
C LYS A 91 9.98 8.70 -18.38
N PHE A 92 9.98 7.51 -18.99
CA PHE A 92 11.05 6.52 -18.81
C PHE A 92 12.01 6.39 -20.00
N SER A 93 11.75 7.09 -21.12
CA SER A 93 12.67 7.14 -22.26
C SER A 93 13.79 8.18 -22.08
N GLN A 94 13.68 9.09 -21.11
CA GLN A 94 14.61 10.22 -20.95
C GLN A 94 16.02 9.82 -20.50
N ASP A 95 16.19 8.61 -19.94
CA ASP A 95 17.48 8.14 -19.41
C ASP A 95 18.34 7.38 -20.46
N ILE A 96 17.82 7.13 -21.67
CA ILE A 96 18.47 6.28 -22.69
C ILE A 96 18.84 7.06 -23.98
N VAL A 97 18.50 8.35 -24.08
CA VAL A 97 18.79 9.21 -25.25
C VAL A 97 20.12 9.95 -25.08
#